data_AF-A0A815S3G0-F1
#
_entry.id   AF-A0A815S3G0-F1
#
_cell.length_a   1.000
_cell.length_b   1.000
_cell.length_c   1.000
_cell.angle_alpha   90.00
_cell.angle_beta   90.00
_cell.angle_gamma   90.00
#
_symmetry.space_group_name_H-M   'P 1'
#
loop_
_entity.id
_entity.type
_entity.pdbx_description
1 polymer ?
#
loop_
_entity_poly.entity_id
_entity_poly.type
_entity_poly.pdbx_seq_one_letter_code
_entity_poly.pdbx_strand_id
1 'polypeptide(L)'
;DVVQILTTTVVECQKAGMNNSAFNFSLILMKPEYRDLIDAKYKKKIEALIRKPDKSENEEEYTPCPHCHQRVPDYELLCPSCQLALPYCIITGAHVIREDLCVCPSCNFPAIHSEFMKYLYTDDTCPMCSTKIDLSRIVKLDGGPAVDSFLAQSSDMS
;
A
#
# COMPACT_ATOMS: atom_id res chain seq x y z
N ASP A 1 -6.45 19.04 -12.70
CA ASP A 1 -7.13 19.96 -11.76
C ASP A 1 -7.39 19.23 -10.44
N VAL A 2 -7.05 19.83 -9.29
CA VAL A 2 -7.20 19.26 -7.95
C VAL A 2 -8.64 18.82 -7.66
N VAL A 3 -9.63 19.57 -8.14
CA VAL A 3 -11.06 19.26 -7.91
C VAL A 3 -11.45 17.95 -8.60
N GLN A 4 -10.97 17.72 -9.82
CA GLN A 4 -11.22 16.47 -10.55
C GLN A 4 -10.54 15.27 -9.89
N ILE A 5 -9.33 15.45 -9.36
CA ILE A 5 -8.60 14.41 -8.63
C ILE A 5 -9.40 14.01 -7.40
N LEU A 6 -9.72 14.98 -6.52
CA LEU A 6 -10.48 14.71 -5.29
C LEU A 6 -11.87 14.12 -5.59
N THR A 7 -12.55 14.58 -6.63
CA THR A 7 -13.85 14.03 -7.04
C THR A 7 -13.72 12.56 -7.43
N THR A 8 -12.68 12.22 -8.19
CA THR A 8 -12.40 10.82 -8.58
C THR A 8 -12.03 10.00 -7.35
N THR A 9 -11.21 10.54 -6.44
CA THR A 9 -10.86 9.89 -5.17
C THR A 9 -12.10 9.53 -4.36
N VAL A 10 -13.07 10.45 -4.18
CA VAL A 10 -14.32 10.15 -3.47
C VAL A 10 -15.05 8.98 -4.13
N VAL A 11 -15.17 8.99 -5.47
CA VAL A 11 -15.87 7.92 -6.21
C VAL A 11 -15.18 6.58 -6.04
N GLU A 12 -13.84 6.53 -6.14
CA GLU A 12 -13.08 5.28 -5.99
C GLU A 12 -13.08 4.78 -4.55
N CYS A 13 -12.96 5.66 -3.54
CA CYS A 13 -13.09 5.27 -2.13
C CYS A 13 -14.45 4.64 -1.85
N GLN A 14 -15.55 5.20 -2.36
CA GLN A 14 -16.88 4.59 -2.20
C GLN A 14 -16.98 3.21 -2.85
N LYS A 15 -16.41 3.03 -4.05
CA LYS A 15 -16.41 1.73 -4.73
C LYS A 15 -15.60 0.68 -3.98
N ALA A 16 -14.51 1.11 -3.33
CA ALA A 16 -13.65 0.26 -2.52
C ALA A 16 -14.19 -0.01 -1.10
N GLY A 17 -15.32 0.59 -0.71
CA GLY A 17 -15.85 0.48 0.65
C GLY A 17 -15.08 1.29 1.70
N MET A 18 -14.22 2.21 1.27
CA MET A 18 -13.46 3.13 2.11
C MET A 18 -14.32 4.36 2.47
N ASN A 19 -15.43 4.17 3.19
CA ASN A 19 -16.45 5.21 3.32
C ASN A 19 -15.99 6.38 4.20
N ASN A 20 -15.20 6.13 5.25
CA ASN A 20 -14.66 7.20 6.08
C ASN A 20 -13.62 8.05 5.32
N SER A 21 -12.74 7.44 4.51
CA SER A 21 -11.90 8.16 3.54
C SER A 21 -12.72 8.99 2.54
N ALA A 22 -13.76 8.39 1.93
CA ALA A 22 -14.64 9.10 0.99
C ALA A 22 -15.32 10.32 1.63
N PHE A 23 -15.76 10.19 2.90
CA PHE A 23 -16.31 11.29 3.68
C PHE A 23 -15.28 12.40 3.91
N ASN A 24 -14.05 12.06 4.30
CA ASN A 24 -12.99 13.06 4.55
C ASN A 24 -12.63 13.84 3.29
N PHE A 25 -12.49 13.19 2.14
CA PHE A 25 -12.26 13.90 0.86
C PHE A 25 -13.47 14.72 0.42
N SER A 26 -14.69 14.26 0.72
CA SER A 26 -15.91 15.03 0.48
C SER A 26 -15.92 16.34 1.28
N LEU A 27 -15.48 16.31 2.55
CA LEU A 27 -15.35 17.53 3.36
C LEU A 27 -14.40 18.55 2.73
N ILE A 28 -13.29 18.08 2.13
CA ILE A 28 -12.36 18.95 1.41
C ILE A 28 -13.06 19.57 0.19
N LEU A 29 -13.72 18.77 -0.63
CA LEU A 29 -14.44 19.25 -1.82
C LEU A 29 -15.54 20.27 -1.52
N MET A 30 -16.21 20.16 -0.38
CA MET A 30 -17.26 21.11 0.00
C MET A 30 -16.76 22.42 0.61
N LYS A 31 -15.45 22.60 0.75
CA LYS A 31 -14.89 23.90 1.12
C LYS A 31 -15.22 24.95 0.04
N PRO A 32 -15.42 26.23 0.41
CA PRO A 32 -15.84 27.27 -0.53
C PRO A 32 -14.96 27.40 -1.78
N GLU A 33 -13.66 27.13 -1.65
CA GLU A 33 -12.68 27.25 -2.73
C GLU A 33 -12.89 26.21 -3.85
N TYR A 34 -13.55 25.08 -3.53
CA TYR A 34 -13.72 23.96 -4.47
C TYR A 34 -15.18 23.67 -4.81
N ARG A 35 -16.12 23.98 -3.93
CA ARG A 35 -17.53 23.55 -4.02
C ARG A 35 -18.23 23.93 -5.32
N ASP A 36 -17.93 25.10 -5.88
CA ASP A 36 -18.56 25.58 -7.12
C ASP A 36 -17.84 25.12 -8.38
N LEU A 37 -16.67 24.52 -8.23
CA LEU A 37 -15.91 23.90 -9.32
C LEU A 37 -16.29 22.42 -9.52
N ILE A 38 -17.06 21.83 -8.62
CA ILE A 38 -17.54 20.44 -8.72
C ILE A 38 -18.63 20.36 -9.81
N ASP A 39 -18.45 19.44 -10.76
CA ASP A 39 -19.47 19.13 -11.75
C ASP A 39 -20.81 18.74 -11.08
N ALA A 40 -21.90 19.32 -11.58
CA ALA A 40 -23.26 19.12 -11.07
C ALA A 40 -23.65 17.64 -10.96
N LYS A 41 -23.10 16.75 -11.81
CA LYS A 41 -23.37 15.30 -11.76
C LYS A 41 -22.84 14.62 -10.50
N TYR A 42 -21.78 15.16 -9.88
CA TYR A 42 -21.17 14.63 -8.66
C TYR A 42 -21.55 15.42 -7.41
N LYS A 43 -21.80 16.74 -7.54
CA LYS A 43 -22.07 17.64 -6.41
C LYS A 43 -23.15 17.12 -5.45
N LYS A 44 -24.31 16.70 -5.98
CA LYS A 44 -25.41 16.15 -5.15
C LYS A 44 -25.03 14.88 -4.39
N LYS A 45 -24.21 13.99 -4.98
CA LYS A 45 -23.77 12.76 -4.32
C LYS A 45 -22.80 13.07 -3.18
N ILE A 46 -21.85 13.98 -3.42
CA ILE A 46 -20.87 14.40 -2.41
C ILE A 46 -21.55 15.12 -1.24
N GLU A 47 -22.54 15.98 -1.50
CA GLU A 47 -23.34 16.64 -0.44
C GLU A 47 -24.10 15.61 0.41
N ALA A 48 -24.63 14.55 -0.20
CA ALA A 48 -25.33 13.48 0.52
C ALA A 48 -24.40 12.73 1.48
N LEU A 49 -23.14 12.48 1.09
CA LEU A 49 -22.15 11.80 1.93
C LEU A 49 -21.84 12.58 3.21
N ILE A 50 -21.79 13.91 3.12
CA ILE A 50 -21.51 14.75 4.29
C ILE A 50 -22.73 14.86 5.20
N ARG A 51 -23.93 14.93 4.61
CA ARG A 51 -25.18 15.05 5.37
C ARG A 51 -25.50 13.77 6.15
N LYS A 52 -25.21 12.60 5.58
CA LYS A 52 -25.43 11.30 6.23
C LYS A 52 -24.16 10.46 6.06
N PRO A 53 -23.15 10.70 6.90
CA PRO A 53 -21.88 10.01 6.78
C PRO A 53 -22.04 8.53 7.13
N ASP A 54 -21.57 7.68 6.24
CA ASP A 54 -21.19 6.31 6.56
C ASP A 54 -19.68 6.33 6.81
N LYS A 55 -19.28 5.96 8.02
CA LYS A 55 -17.86 5.89 8.41
C LYS A 55 -17.37 4.45 8.53
N SER A 56 -18.12 3.49 8.00
CA SER A 56 -17.64 2.12 7.87
C SER A 56 -16.46 2.08 6.91
N GLU A 57 -15.36 1.55 7.39
CA GLU A 57 -14.13 1.32 6.64
C GLU A 57 -13.45 0.16 7.34
N ASN A 58 -12.80 -0.72 6.58
CA ASN A 58 -12.07 -1.82 7.19
C ASN A 58 -10.95 -1.24 8.06
N GLU A 59 -10.71 -1.86 9.21
CA GLU A 59 -9.56 -1.51 10.03
C GLU A 59 -8.28 -1.77 9.23
N GLU A 60 -7.35 -0.83 9.32
CA GLU A 60 -6.03 -0.96 8.72
C GLU A 60 -5.32 -2.18 9.33
N GLU A 61 -4.70 -3.01 8.49
CA GLU A 61 -3.97 -4.17 8.98
C GLU A 61 -2.62 -3.74 9.56
N TYR A 62 -2.23 -4.39 10.65
CA TYR A 62 -0.94 -4.11 11.31
C TYR A 62 -0.04 -5.34 11.23
N THR A 63 1.15 -5.18 10.68
CA THR A 63 2.15 -6.26 10.59
C THR A 63 3.46 -5.84 11.27
N PRO A 64 4.32 -6.78 11.70
CA PRO A 64 5.52 -6.42 12.45
C PRO A 64 6.55 -5.74 11.55
N CYS A 65 7.12 -4.63 12.03
CA CYS A 65 8.25 -3.97 11.41
C CYS A 65 9.42 -4.96 11.22
N PRO A 66 10.01 -5.08 10.02
CA PRO A 66 11.08 -6.04 9.76
C PRO A 66 12.37 -5.76 10.54
N HIS A 67 12.51 -4.57 11.12
CA HIS A 67 13.69 -4.16 11.90
C HIS A 67 13.49 -4.37 13.41
N CYS A 68 12.43 -3.80 13.99
CA CYS A 68 12.22 -3.76 15.44
C CYS A 68 11.01 -4.56 15.94
N HIS A 69 10.26 -5.21 15.03
CA HIS A 69 9.05 -6.01 15.32
C HIS A 69 7.88 -5.23 15.94
N GLN A 70 7.98 -3.90 16.07
CA GLN A 70 6.84 -3.06 16.43
C GLN A 70 5.75 -3.24 15.37
N ARG A 71 4.50 -3.45 15.79
CA ARG A 71 3.36 -3.49 14.86
C ARG A 71 3.13 -2.09 14.29
N VAL A 72 3.14 -1.99 12.98
CA VAL A 72 2.90 -0.77 12.19
C VAL A 72 1.85 -1.09 11.13
N PRO A 73 1.11 -0.09 10.63
CA PRO A 73 0.24 -0.29 9.47
C PRO A 73 1.01 -0.95 8.33
N ASP A 74 0.42 -1.93 7.67
CA ASP A 74 1.06 -2.70 6.61
C ASP A 74 1.51 -1.82 5.43
N TYR A 75 0.83 -0.71 5.15
CA TYR A 75 1.24 0.27 4.13
C TYR A 75 2.14 1.41 4.63
N GLU A 76 2.55 1.40 5.90
CA GLU A 76 3.52 2.36 6.43
C GLU A 76 4.94 2.00 5.97
N LEU A 77 5.67 2.96 5.41
CA LEU A 77 7.03 2.75 4.87
C LEU A 77 8.14 3.38 5.74
N LEU A 78 7.77 4.00 6.86
CA LEU A 78 8.71 4.50 7.86
C LEU A 78 8.24 4.06 9.24
N CYS A 79 9.05 3.26 9.94
CA CYS A 79 8.65 2.79 11.26
C CYS A 79 8.68 3.94 12.28
N PRO A 80 7.56 4.28 12.95
CA PRO A 80 7.54 5.34 13.96
C PRO A 80 8.36 5.00 15.22
N SER A 81 8.66 3.72 15.45
CA SER A 81 9.44 3.28 16.61
C SER A 81 10.94 3.34 16.38
N CYS A 82 11.45 2.70 15.33
CA CYS A 82 12.90 2.68 15.06
C CYS A 82 13.36 3.72 14.03
N GLN A 83 12.44 4.47 13.43
CA GLN A 83 12.72 5.52 12.43
C GLN A 83 13.47 5.03 11.18
N LEU A 84 13.42 3.72 10.92
CA LEU A 84 13.99 3.11 9.72
C LEU A 84 12.94 3.01 8.61
N ALA A 85 13.40 3.27 7.38
CA ALA A 85 12.62 3.00 6.18
C ALA A 85 12.33 1.50 6.05
N LEU A 86 11.12 1.17 5.63
CA LEU A 86 10.64 -0.19 5.49
C LEU A 86 10.59 -0.55 4.00
N PRO A 87 11.33 -1.57 3.55
CA PRO A 87 11.22 -2.05 2.17
C PRO A 87 9.81 -2.54 1.91
N TYR A 88 9.26 -2.26 0.72
CA TYR A 88 7.92 -2.70 0.36
C TYR A 88 7.92 -3.90 -0.58
N CYS A 89 6.88 -4.70 -0.46
CA CYS A 89 6.62 -5.85 -1.29
C CYS A 89 6.25 -5.42 -2.70
N ILE A 90 6.97 -5.93 -3.70
CA ILE A 90 6.70 -5.71 -5.13
C ILE A 90 5.26 -6.05 -5.57
N ILE A 91 4.59 -6.97 -4.86
CA ILE A 91 3.26 -7.47 -5.23
C ILE A 91 2.14 -6.68 -4.54
N THR A 92 2.26 -6.43 -3.24
CA THR A 92 1.18 -5.83 -2.45
C THR A 92 1.33 -4.33 -2.25
N GLY A 93 2.55 -3.79 -2.35
CA GLY A 93 2.88 -2.42 -1.95
C GLY A 93 2.99 -2.20 -0.43
N ALA A 94 2.60 -3.17 0.39
CA ALA A 94 2.79 -3.15 1.84
C ALA A 94 4.27 -3.36 2.20
N HIS A 95 4.71 -2.94 3.38
CA HIS A 95 6.04 -3.25 3.87
C HIS A 95 6.25 -4.76 4.00
N VAL A 96 7.50 -5.20 3.83
CA VAL A 96 7.84 -6.62 3.96
C VAL A 96 7.75 -7.10 5.41
N ILE A 97 7.47 -8.39 5.57
CA ILE A 97 7.48 -9.09 6.86
C ILE A 97 8.77 -9.90 6.92
N ARG A 98 9.56 -9.72 7.98
CA ARG A 98 10.87 -10.41 8.16
C ARG A 98 10.73 -11.92 7.99
N GLU A 99 9.73 -12.51 8.64
CA GLU A 99 9.48 -13.94 8.63
C GLU A 99 8.83 -14.41 7.33
N ASP A 100 8.58 -13.57 6.33
CA ASP A 100 8.06 -13.96 5.03
C ASP A 100 8.71 -13.18 3.89
N LEU A 101 9.97 -12.77 4.05
CA LEU A 101 10.70 -12.02 3.05
C LEU A 101 11.33 -12.93 2.00
N CYS A 102 11.21 -12.56 0.74
CA CYS A 102 12.04 -13.05 -0.36
C CYS A 102 12.43 -11.88 -1.29
N VAL A 103 13.23 -12.16 -2.30
CA VAL A 103 13.63 -11.19 -3.31
C VAL A 103 13.44 -11.78 -4.71
N CYS A 104 13.17 -10.93 -5.70
CA CYS A 104 13.19 -11.35 -7.08
C CYS A 104 14.60 -11.82 -7.48
N PRO A 105 14.78 -13.02 -8.07
CA PRO A 105 16.10 -13.55 -8.42
C PRO A 105 16.75 -12.85 -9.62
N SER A 106 16.04 -11.93 -10.29
CA SER A 106 16.55 -11.13 -11.41
C SER A 106 16.97 -9.72 -10.97
N CYS A 107 16.07 -8.98 -10.31
CA CYS A 107 16.30 -7.59 -9.95
C CYS A 107 16.54 -7.34 -8.45
N ASN A 108 16.55 -8.39 -7.63
CA ASN A 108 16.71 -8.33 -6.18
C ASN A 108 15.65 -7.50 -5.43
N PHE A 109 14.51 -7.22 -6.07
CA PHE A 109 13.46 -6.39 -5.46
C PHE A 109 12.72 -7.19 -4.36
N PRO A 110 12.46 -6.59 -3.18
CA PRO A 110 11.79 -7.25 -2.06
C PRO A 110 10.36 -7.68 -2.34
N ALA A 111 9.96 -8.82 -1.76
CA ALA A 111 8.60 -9.29 -1.80
C ALA A 111 8.24 -10.08 -0.53
N ILE A 112 6.96 -10.04 -0.16
CA ILE A 112 6.38 -11.03 0.75
C ILE A 112 6.29 -12.34 -0.05
N HIS A 113 6.99 -13.37 0.42
CA HIS A 113 7.16 -14.65 -0.25
C HIS A 113 5.83 -15.32 -0.55
N SER A 114 4.92 -15.39 0.42
CA SER A 114 3.59 -15.98 0.18
C SER A 114 2.80 -15.25 -0.91
N GLU A 115 2.85 -13.92 -0.95
CA GLU A 115 2.18 -13.10 -1.96
C GLU A 115 2.85 -13.20 -3.33
N PHE A 116 4.18 -13.26 -3.37
CA PHE A 116 4.90 -13.44 -4.63
C PHE A 116 4.65 -14.80 -5.26
N MET A 117 4.63 -15.85 -4.44
CA MET A 117 4.25 -17.18 -4.89
C MET A 117 2.82 -17.19 -5.44
N LYS A 118 1.84 -16.60 -4.73
CA LYS A 118 0.45 -16.50 -5.19
C LYS A 118 0.34 -15.78 -6.54
N TYR A 119 1.02 -14.64 -6.69
CA TYR A 119 1.03 -13.88 -7.94
C TYR A 119 1.62 -14.69 -9.10
N LEU A 120 2.76 -15.36 -8.87
CA LEU A 120 3.47 -16.13 -9.90
C LEU A 120 2.71 -17.38 -10.39
N TYR A 121 1.68 -17.83 -9.66
CA TYR A 121 0.75 -18.84 -10.18
C TYR A 121 -0.19 -18.31 -11.28
N THR A 122 -0.36 -16.98 -11.36
CA THR A 122 -1.23 -16.33 -12.35
C THR A 122 -0.45 -15.64 -13.47
N ASP A 123 0.71 -15.07 -13.15
CA ASP A 123 1.58 -14.35 -14.09
C ASP A 123 3.04 -14.73 -13.81
N ASP A 124 3.72 -15.34 -14.78
CA ASP A 124 5.08 -15.85 -14.61
C ASP A 124 6.17 -14.77 -14.68
N THR A 125 5.80 -13.48 -14.69
CA THR A 125 6.72 -12.37 -14.93
C THR A 125 6.80 -11.41 -13.74
N CYS A 126 8.00 -11.03 -13.33
CA CYS A 126 8.19 -10.04 -12.27
C CYS A 126 7.67 -8.66 -12.70
N PRO A 127 6.77 -8.00 -11.93
CA PRO A 127 6.14 -6.75 -12.36
C PRO A 127 7.10 -5.54 -12.35
N MET A 128 8.24 -5.63 -11.66
CA MET A 128 9.25 -4.56 -11.64
C MET A 128 10.24 -4.64 -12.79
N CYS A 129 10.71 -5.86 -13.14
CA CYS A 129 11.78 -6.04 -14.14
C CYS A 129 11.34 -6.74 -15.42
N SER A 130 10.06 -7.14 -15.52
CA SER A 130 9.49 -7.85 -16.66
C SER A 130 10.22 -9.14 -17.05
N THR A 131 11.03 -9.69 -16.13
CA THR A 131 11.74 -10.95 -16.35
C THR A 131 10.86 -12.11 -15.92
N LYS A 132 10.80 -13.16 -16.76
CA LYS A 132 10.15 -14.43 -16.41
C LYS A 132 10.85 -15.09 -15.22
N ILE A 133 10.06 -15.49 -14.23
CA ILE A 133 10.51 -16.06 -12.97
C ILE A 133 10.12 -17.53 -12.91
N ASP A 134 11.10 -18.38 -12.68
CA ASP A 134 10.88 -19.77 -12.30
C ASP A 134 10.51 -19.84 -10.81
N LEU A 135 9.33 -20.37 -10.50
CA LEU A 135 8.83 -20.55 -9.13
C LEU A 135 9.84 -21.29 -8.23
N SER A 136 10.61 -22.24 -8.78
CA SER A 136 11.61 -22.99 -8.02
C SER A 136 12.80 -22.14 -7.53
N ARG A 137 12.99 -20.96 -8.12
CA ARG A 137 14.03 -20.00 -7.76
C ARG A 137 13.57 -18.97 -6.72
N ILE A 138 12.28 -18.97 -6.37
CA ILE A 138 11.78 -18.14 -5.29
C ILE A 138 12.01 -18.87 -3.98
N VAL A 139 12.94 -18.32 -3.19
CA VAL A 139 13.33 -18.86 -1.90
C VAL A 139 13.14 -17.77 -0.86
N LYS A 140 12.46 -18.15 0.22
CA LYS A 140 12.33 -17.33 1.41
C LYS A 140 13.72 -17.10 2.01
N LEU A 141 14.03 -15.86 2.40
CA LEU A 141 15.31 -15.58 3.04
C LEU A 141 15.36 -16.26 4.40
N ASP A 142 16.37 -17.10 4.59
CA ASP A 142 16.56 -17.84 5.83
C ASP A 142 16.81 -16.86 6.99
N GLY A 143 15.90 -16.86 7.97
CA GLY A 143 15.85 -15.89 9.05
C GLY A 143 17.16 -15.80 9.82
N GLY A 144 17.71 -14.59 9.90
CA GLY A 144 18.99 -14.29 10.54
C GLY A 144 19.86 -13.42 9.63
N PRO A 145 21.14 -13.78 9.38
CA PRO A 145 22.10 -12.89 8.72
C PRO A 145 21.70 -12.42 7.32
N ALA A 146 21.01 -13.25 6.53
CA ALA A 146 20.62 -12.90 5.16
C ALA A 146 19.56 -11.80 5.14
N VAL A 147 18.56 -11.90 6.01
CA VAL A 147 17.53 -10.87 6.18
C VAL A 147 18.13 -9.60 6.76
N ASP A 148 19.00 -9.72 7.77
CA ASP A 148 19.67 -8.56 8.37
C ASP A 148 20.52 -7.80 7.36
N SER A 149 21.28 -8.53 6.52
CA SER A 149 22.10 -7.94 5.47
C SER A 149 21.26 -7.21 4.42
N PHE A 150 20.13 -7.80 4.02
CA PHE A 150 19.21 -7.17 3.08
C PHE A 150 18.59 -5.88 3.64
N LEU A 151 18.11 -5.95 4.88
CA LEU A 151 17.46 -4.81 5.54
C LEU A 151 18.44 -3.66 5.80
N ALA A 152 19.70 -3.96 6.15
CA ALA A 152 20.75 -2.95 6.31
C ALA A 152 21.10 -2.24 5.00
N GLN A 153 21.17 -2.96 3.87
CA GLN A 153 21.41 -2.35 2.56
C GLN A 153 20.26 -1.44 2.12
N SER A 154 19.04 -1.77 2.53
CA SER A 154 17.84 -1.04 2.13
C SER A 154 17.67 0.28 2.89
N SER A 155 18.21 0.40 4.11
CA SER A 155 18.18 1.64 4.89
C SER A 155 19.14 2.72 4.38
N ASP A 156 20.18 2.34 3.63
CA ASP A 156 21.21 3.27 3.14
C ASP A 156 20.86 3.94 1.80
N MET A 157 19.78 3.50 1.14
CA MET A 157 19.31 4.03 -0.15
C MET A 157 18.25 5.14 -0.01
N SER A 158 17.97 5.60 1.21
CA SER A 158 16.98 6.65 1.53
C SER A 158 17.65 7.98 1.92
#